data_AF-A0A1H8JHJ0-F1
#
_entry.id   AF-A0A1H8JHJ0-F1
#
_cell.length_a   1.000
_cell.length_b   1.000
_cell.length_c   1.000
_cell.angle_alpha   90.00
_cell.angle_beta   90.00
_cell.angle_gamma   90.00
#
_symmetry.space_group_name_H-M   'P 1'
#
loop_
_entity.id
_entity.type
_entity.pdbx_description
1 polymer ?
#
loop_
_entity_poly.entity_id
_entity_poly.type
_entity_poly.pdbx_seq_one_letter_code
_entity_poly.pdbx_strand_id
1 'polypeptide(L)' 'MTTRTKPASDALLLEIARKHFPNIETLETRNSDGLDFHDVAVWAIRAALEAAYTAGFAAATKR' A
#
# COMPACT_ATOMS: atom_id res chain seq x y z
N MET A 1 13.50 18.88 6.49
CA MET A 1 12.85 18.87 5.17
C MET A 1 13.70 18.02 4.23
N THR A 2 13.61 16.69 4.31
CA THR A 2 14.26 15.79 3.35
C THR A 2 13.18 15.18 2.48
N THR A 3 13.05 15.67 1.25
CA THR A 3 12.22 15.02 0.22
C THR A 3 12.88 13.70 -0.14
N ARG A 4 12.48 12.62 0.52
CA ARG A 4 12.82 11.27 0.08
C ARG A 4 12.09 11.06 -1.23
N THR A 5 12.82 11.03 -2.34
CA THR A 5 12.27 10.58 -3.63
C THR A 5 11.61 9.23 -3.40
N LYS A 6 10.27 9.18 -3.49
CA LYS A 6 9.50 7.96 -3.28
C LYS A 6 9.97 6.94 -4.32
N PRO A 7 10.60 5.82 -3.94
CA PRO A 7 10.94 4.79 -4.91
C PRO A 7 9.66 4.32 -5.61
N ALA A 8 9.77 3.83 -6.84
CA ALA A 8 8.65 3.32 -7.63
C ALA A 8 7.79 2.27 -6.88
N SER A 9 8.35 1.65 -5.83
CA SER A 9 7.63 0.79 -4.88
C SER A 9 6.50 1.49 -4.14
N ASP A 10 6.63 2.76 -3.74
CA ASP A 10 5.65 3.42 -2.87
C ASP A 10 4.38 3.79 -3.63
N ALA A 11 4.51 4.16 -4.91
CA ALA A 11 3.37 4.43 -5.77
C ALA A 11 2.56 3.15 -6.02
N LEU A 12 3.24 2.03 -6.27
CA LEU A 12 2.63 0.73 -6.46
C LEU A 12 1.95 0.22 -5.19
N LEU A 13 2.60 0.37 -4.03
CA LEU A 13 2.01 0.03 -2.74
C LEU A 13 0.75 0.86 -2.46
N LEU A 14 0.78 2.16 -2.77
CA LEU A 14 -0.39 3.02 -2.62
C LEU A 14 -1.53 2.62 -3.56
N GLU A 15 -1.23 2.22 -4.79
CA GLU A 15 -2.23 1.71 -5.75
C GLU A 15 -2.90 0.43 -5.22
N ILE A 16 -2.09 -0.53 -4.74
CA ILE A 16 -2.60 -1.77 -4.14
C ILE A 16 -3.46 -1.44 -2.91
N ALA A 17 -3.00 -0.55 -2.03
CA ALA A 17 -3.75 -0.15 -0.85
C ALA A 17 -5.11 0.47 -1.22
N ARG A 18 -5.16 1.42 -2.16
CA ARG A 18 -6.42 2.05 -2.59
C ARG A 18 -7.39 1.07 -3.25
N LYS A 19 -6.87 0.07 -3.95
CA LYS A 19 -7.68 -0.98 -4.60
C LYS A 19 -8.36 -1.89 -3.58
N HIS A 20 -7.68 -2.26 -2.51
CA HIS A 20 -8.17 -3.24 -1.53
C HIS A 20 -8.78 -2.60 -0.28
N PHE A 21 -8.41 -1.36 0.03
CA PHE A 21 -8.84 -0.59 1.20
C PHE A 21 -9.31 0.80 0.73
N PRO A 22 -10.58 0.93 0.29
CA PRO A 22 -11.06 2.17 -0.34
C PRO A 22 -11.04 3.41 0.58
N ASN A 23 -10.98 3.20 1.90
CA ASN A 23 -10.90 4.28 2.89
C ASN A 23 -9.47 4.74 3.20
N ILE A 24 -8.45 4.09 2.61
CA ILE A 24 -7.04 4.46 2.79
C ILE A 24 -6.63 5.42 1.67
N GLU A 25 -6.51 6.69 2.02
CA GLU A 25 -6.11 7.75 1.08
C GLU A 25 -4.59 7.78 0.83
N THR A 26 -3.82 7.50 1.89
CA THR A 26 -2.35 7.59 1.94
C THR A 26 -1.78 6.49 2.84
N LEU A 27 -0.52 6.11 2.61
CA LEU A 27 0.25 5.22 3.48
C LEU A 27 1.22 5.98 4.40
N GLU A 28 1.21 7.31 4.35
CA GLU A 28 1.97 8.16 5.26
C GLU A 28 1.26 8.23 6.63
N THR A 29 2.01 8.12 7.74
CA THR A 29 1.45 8.28 9.09
C THR A 29 1.03 9.72 9.35
N ARG A 30 -0.20 9.93 9.82
CA ARG A 30 -0.80 11.25 10.05
C ARG A 30 -0.89 11.64 11.53
N ASN A 31 -0.54 10.73 12.44
CA ASN A 31 -0.65 10.87 13.90
C ASN A 31 -2.07 11.25 14.35
N SER A 32 -3.08 10.62 13.77
CA SER A 32 -4.48 10.85 14.07
C SER A 32 -5.27 9.55 14.03
N ASP A 33 -5.96 9.23 15.13
CA ASP A 33 -6.66 7.96 15.27
C ASP A 33 -7.62 7.66 14.10
N GLY A 34 -8.50 8.61 13.76
CA GLY A 34 -9.48 8.42 12.67
C GLY A 34 -8.87 8.42 11.27
N LEU A 35 -7.61 8.82 11.12
CA LEU A 35 -6.92 8.89 9.85
C LEU A 35 -5.91 7.76 9.64
N ASP A 36 -5.41 7.15 10.73
CA ASP A 36 -4.38 6.11 10.69
C ASP A 36 -4.90 4.72 11.08
N PHE A 37 -6.04 4.63 11.77
CA PHE A 37 -6.64 3.36 12.16
C PHE A 37 -7.89 3.09 11.33
N HIS A 38 -7.93 1.90 10.73
CA HIS A 38 -9.01 1.49 9.83
C HIS A 38 -9.46 0.08 10.17
N ASP A 39 -10.77 -0.11 10.28
CA ASP A 39 -11.36 -1.45 10.29
C ASP A 39 -11.30 -2.05 8.88
N VAL A 40 -10.60 -3.17 8.77
CA VAL A 40 -10.36 -3.85 7.50
C VAL A 40 -10.71 -5.33 7.61
N ALA A 41 -11.36 -5.84 6.58
CA ALA A 41 -11.70 -7.25 6.55
C ALA A 41 -10.46 -8.12 6.29
N VAL A 42 -10.36 -9.26 6.98
CA VAL A 42 -9.20 -10.18 6.85
C VAL A 42 -9.01 -10.67 5.42
N TRP A 43 -10.08 -10.87 4.66
CA TRP A 43 -9.98 -11.27 3.25
C TRP A 43 -9.41 -10.14 2.36
N ALA A 44 -9.69 -8.87 2.66
CA ALA A 44 -9.11 -7.74 1.94
C ALA A 44 -7.61 -7.64 2.22
N ILE A 45 -7.18 -7.87 3.47
CA ILE A 45 -5.76 -7.95 3.84
C ILE A 45 -5.06 -9.04 3.03
N ARG A 46 -5.62 -10.26 3.01
CA ARG A 46 -5.08 -11.38 2.24
C ARG A 46 -4.91 -11.02 0.76
N ALA A 47 -5.93 -10.44 0.14
CA ALA A 47 -5.90 -10.05 -1.27
C ALA A 47 -4.84 -8.97 -1.56
N ALA A 48 -4.68 -7.97 -0.68
CA ALA A 48 -3.65 -6.95 -0.82
C ALA A 48 -2.23 -7.52 -0.71
N LEU A 49 -2.00 -8.45 0.22
CA LEU A 49 -0.71 -9.13 0.39
C LEU A 49 -0.36 -10.00 -0.83
N GLU A 50 -1.32 -10.75 -1.36
CA GLU A 50 -1.13 -11.54 -2.59
C GLU A 50 -0.79 -10.63 -3.78
N ALA A 51 -1.51 -9.51 -3.95
CA ALA A 51 -1.23 -8.54 -5.00
C ALA A 51 0.17 -7.93 -4.88
N ALA A 52 0.59 -7.55 -3.67
CA ALA A 52 1.93 -7.02 -3.41
C ALA A 52 3.03 -8.06 -3.70
N TYR A 53 2.82 -9.31 -3.31
CA TYR A 53 3.75 -10.41 -3.58
C TYR A 53 3.91 -10.65 -5.09
N THR A 54 2.79 -10.78 -5.82
CA THR A 54 2.82 -10.97 -7.28
C THR A 54 3.48 -9.79 -8.00
N ALA A 55 3.18 -8.56 -7.58
CA ALA A 55 3.77 -7.37 -8.17
C ALA A 55 5.29 -7.30 -7.94
N GLY A 56 5.75 -7.64 -6.73
CA GLY A 56 7.18 -7.76 -6.41
C GLY A 56 7.88 -8.85 -7.22
N PHE A 57 7.25 -10.02 -7.35
CA PHE A 57 7.76 -11.12 -8.18
C PHE A 57 7.90 -10.70 -9.65
N ALA A 58 6.85 -10.10 -10.22
CA ALA A 58 6.86 -9.62 -11.59
C ALA A 58 7.97 -8.57 -11.83
N ALA A 59 8.16 -7.64 -10.89
CA ALA A 59 9.22 -6.64 -10.97
C ALA A 59 10.63 -7.26 -10.93
N ALA A 60 10.83 -8.35 -10.19
CA ALA A 60 12.08 -9.09 -10.16
C ALA A 60 12.35 -9.87 -11.46
N THR A 61 11.31 -10.48 -12.05
CA THR A 61 11.43 -11.25 -13.31
C THR A 61 11.57 -10.39 -14.57
N LYS A 62 11.21 -9.10 -14.51
CA LYS A 62 11.36 -8.15 -15.63
C LYS A 62 12.75 -7.52 -15.73
N ARG A 63 13.71 -7.97 -14.92
CA ARG A 63 15.10 -7.49 -14.93
C ARG A 63 15.98 -8.26 -15.91
#